data_AF-A0AAX0XNY3-F1
#
_entry.id   AF-A0AAX0XNY3-F1
#
_cell.length_a   1.000
_cell.length_b   1.000
_cell.length_c   1.000
_cell.angle_alpha   90.00
_cell.angle_beta   90.00
_cell.angle_gamma   90.00
#
_symmetry.space_group_name_H-M   'P 1'
#
loop_
_entity.id
_entity.type
_entity.pdbx_description
1 polymer ?
#
loop_
_entity_poly.entity_id
_entity_poly.type
_entity_poly.pdbx_seq_one_letter_code
_entity_poly.pdbx_strand_id
1 'polypeptide(L)'
;MNQPYLLLWLEGPLQSWGHDSRFGRRETLNFPTKSWVLGMVCPALGIGGPQTSLLAHFAALDMQVHSFARCHQNGELAPREPLLRETTLTRSEQWEEGQ
;
A
#
# COMPACT_ATOMS: atom_id res chain seq x y z
N MET A 1 15.51 -26.29 -4.69
CA MET A 1 15.52 -25.57 -3.42
C MET A 1 14.07 -25.20 -3.11
N ASN A 2 13.49 -25.74 -2.05
CA ASN A 2 12.10 -25.45 -1.68
C ASN A 2 12.10 -24.15 -0.87
N GLN A 3 11.95 -23.01 -1.55
CA GLN A 3 11.94 -21.72 -0.87
C GLN A 3 10.51 -21.51 -0.33
N PRO A 4 10.32 -21.46 1.00
CA PRO A 4 8.98 -21.33 1.57
C PRO A 4 8.40 -19.96 1.22
N TYR A 5 7.15 -19.95 0.79
CA TYR A 5 6.38 -18.73 0.56
C TYR A 5 5.55 -18.39 1.79
N LEU A 6 5.49 -17.11 2.13
CA LEU A 6 4.55 -16.57 3.10
C LEU A 6 3.36 -15.98 2.35
N LEU A 7 2.17 -16.51 2.59
CA LEU A 7 0.94 -15.96 2.05
C LEU A 7 0.37 -14.89 3.02
N LEU A 8 0.07 -13.71 2.49
CA LEU A 8 -0.56 -12.62 3.22
C LEU A 8 -1.91 -12.31 2.58
N TRP A 9 -2.98 -12.28 3.39
CA TRP A 9 -4.31 -11.85 2.97
C TRP A 9 -4.52 -10.40 3.40
N LEU A 10 -4.66 -9.50 2.42
CA LEU A 10 -4.82 -8.07 2.65
C LEU A 10 -6.26 -7.65 2.32
N GLU A 11 -7.07 -7.47 3.35
CA GLU A 11 -8.48 -7.11 3.24
C GLU A 11 -8.78 -5.89 4.10
N GLY A 12 -9.69 -5.06 3.62
CA GLY A 12 -10.11 -3.84 4.30
C GLY A 12 -10.89 -2.92 3.36
N PRO A 13 -11.82 -2.11 3.89
CA PRO A 13 -12.67 -1.22 3.08
C PRO A 13 -11.85 -0.10 2.42
N LEU A 14 -10.73 0.29 3.02
CA LEU A 14 -9.85 1.34 2.53
C LEU A 14 -8.40 0.84 2.52
N GLN A 15 -7.78 0.89 1.35
CA GLN A 15 -6.38 0.52 1.15
C GLN A 15 -5.70 1.57 0.26
N SER A 16 -4.43 1.87 0.55
CA SER A 16 -3.63 2.82 -0.23
C SER A 16 -2.23 2.27 -0.45
N TRP A 17 -1.92 1.96 -1.70
CA TRP A 17 -0.66 1.41 -2.17
C TRP A 17 0.17 2.49 -2.85
N GLY A 18 0.82 3.34 -2.03
CA GLY A 18 1.54 4.52 -2.53
C GLY A 18 2.58 4.18 -3.60
N HIS A 19 2.56 4.93 -4.69
CA HIS A 19 3.63 4.99 -5.69
C HIS A 19 4.12 6.44 -5.79
N ASP A 20 5.40 6.61 -6.16
CA ASP A 20 6.19 7.84 -6.15
C ASP A 20 5.36 9.14 -6.12
N SER A 21 5.31 9.80 -4.95
CA SER A 21 4.49 10.98 -4.70
C SER A 21 5.41 12.13 -4.28
N ARG A 22 6.10 12.69 -5.26
CA ARG A 22 6.79 13.96 -5.11
C ARG A 22 5.77 15.07 -5.39
N PHE A 23 5.45 15.83 -4.34
CA PHE A 23 4.59 17.04 -4.34
C PHE A 23 3.06 16.81 -4.36
N GLY A 24 2.40 17.17 -3.25
CA GLY A 24 0.97 17.54 -3.15
C GLY A 24 -0.09 16.45 -3.33
N ARG A 25 0.10 15.53 -4.28
CA ARG A 25 -0.89 14.51 -4.66
C ARG A 25 -0.34 13.11 -4.40
N ARG A 26 -1.04 12.36 -3.55
CA ARG A 26 -0.70 10.96 -3.25
C ARG A 26 -1.45 10.05 -4.22
N GLU A 27 -0.72 9.29 -5.02
CA GLU A 27 -1.31 8.28 -5.88
C GLU A 27 -1.31 6.92 -5.18
N THR A 28 -2.36 6.14 -5.40
CA THR A 28 -2.46 4.75 -4.95
C THR A 28 -2.55 3.83 -6.16
N LEU A 29 -1.73 2.78 -6.17
CA LEU A 29 -1.87 1.69 -7.12
C LEU A 29 -3.08 0.82 -6.79
N ASN A 30 -3.45 -0.04 -7.73
CA ASN A 30 -4.53 -1.03 -7.55
C ASN A 30 -4.05 -2.29 -6.80
N PHE A 31 -2.75 -2.42 -6.56
CA PHE A 31 -2.12 -3.57 -5.91
C PHE A 31 -1.00 -3.11 -4.97
N PRO A 32 -0.72 -3.87 -3.90
CA PRO A 32 0.31 -3.52 -2.92
C PRO A 32 1.71 -3.48 -3.55
N THR A 33 2.49 -2.48 -3.16
CA THR A 33 3.91 -2.39 -3.54
C THR A 33 4.77 -3.21 -2.57
N LYS A 34 5.91 -3.71 -3.07
CA LYS A 34 6.89 -4.43 -2.23
C LYS A 34 7.38 -3.58 -1.06
N SER A 35 7.64 -2.29 -1.30
CA SER A 35 8.04 -1.36 -0.24
C SER A 35 6.96 -1.19 0.84
N TRP A 36 5.68 -1.18 0.46
CA TRP A 36 4.59 -1.12 1.42
C TRP A 36 4.52 -2.39 2.29
N VAL A 37 4.62 -3.57 1.68
CA VAL A 37 4.63 -4.85 2.43
C VAL A 37 5.81 -4.91 3.41
N LEU A 38 7.02 -4.55 2.96
CA LEU A 38 8.19 -4.49 3.84
C LEU A 38 8.03 -3.45 4.96
N GLY A 39 7.38 -2.32 4.66
CA GLY A 39 7.04 -1.29 5.64
C GLY A 39 6.12 -1.78 6.76
N MET A 40 5.30 -2.81 6.53
CA MET A 40 4.51 -3.46 7.59
C MET A 40 5.27 -4.59 8.30
N VAL A 41 5.99 -5.42 7.54
CA VAL A 41 6.69 -6.59 8.08
C VAL A 41 7.85 -6.18 8.97
N CYS A 42 8.62 -5.16 8.61
CA CYS A 42 9.77 -4.72 9.39
C CYS A 42 9.40 -4.30 10.82
N PRO A 43 8.39 -3.45 11.08
CA PRO A 43 7.92 -3.16 12.42
C PRO A 43 7.40 -4.40 13.17
N ALA A 44 6.72 -5.31 12.48
CA ALA A 44 6.20 -6.54 13.09
C ALA A 44 7.32 -7.47 13.60
N LEU A 45 8.52 -7.40 13.01
CA LEU A 45 9.70 -8.11 13.49
C LEU A 45 10.34 -7.46 14.73
N GLY A 46 9.89 -6.28 15.17
CA GLY A 46 10.41 -5.59 16.36
C GLY A 46 11.84 -5.05 16.20
N ILE A 47 12.33 -4.94 14.97
CA ILE A 47 13.68 -4.47 14.65
C ILE A 47 13.72 -2.94 14.55
N GLY A 48 14.76 -2.33 15.11
CA GLY A 48 14.98 -0.88 15.09
C GLY A 48 16.32 -0.50 14.45
N GLY A 49 16.43 0.75 14.00
CA GLY A 49 17.67 1.30 13.44
C GLY A 49 17.83 1.08 11.92
N PRO A 50 19.00 1.43 11.35
CA PRO A 50 19.27 1.31 9.93
C PRO A 50 19.46 -0.17 9.53
N GLN A 51 18.35 -0.85 9.23
CA GLN A 51 18.28 -2.27 8.87
C GLN A 51 18.70 -2.55 7.41
N THR A 52 19.81 -1.97 6.94
CA THR A 52 20.22 -1.99 5.53
C THR A 52 20.47 -3.40 4.99
N SER A 53 21.11 -4.27 5.77
CA SER A 53 21.41 -5.66 5.38
C SER A 53 20.15 -6.50 5.25
N LEU A 54 19.19 -6.35 6.18
CA LEU A 54 17.92 -7.05 6.13
C LEU A 54 17.06 -6.57 4.96
N LEU A 55 17.01 -5.25 4.72
CA LEU A 55 16.30 -4.69 3.58
C LEU A 55 16.91 -5.18 2.26
N ALA A 56 18.23 -5.30 2.16
CA ALA A 56 18.89 -5.88 0.99
C ALA A 56 18.51 -7.36 0.80
N HIS A 57 18.42 -8.14 1.87
CA HIS A 57 17.94 -9.52 1.80
C HIS A 57 16.50 -9.61 1.31
N PHE A 58 15.60 -8.81 1.87
CA PHE A 58 14.20 -8.76 1.42
C PHE A 58 14.04 -8.24 -0.01
N ALA A 59 14.90 -7.30 -0.44
CA ALA A 59 14.90 -6.78 -1.81
C ALA A 59 15.17 -7.89 -2.84
N ALA A 60 15.95 -8.91 -2.49
CA ALA A 60 16.26 -10.04 -3.37
C ALA A 60 15.15 -11.11 -3.46
N LEU A 61 14.17 -11.12 -2.54
CA LEU A 61 13.08 -12.10 -2.55
C LEU A 61 12.04 -11.82 -3.65
N ASP A 62 11.41 -12.87 -4.16
CA ASP A 62 10.24 -12.72 -5.05
C ASP A 62 9.00 -12.27 -4.28
N MET A 63 8.09 -11.56 -4.96
CA MET A 63 6.79 -11.18 -4.45
C MET A 63 5.75 -11.34 -5.56
N GLN A 64 4.77 -12.21 -5.30
CA GLN A 64 3.64 -12.44 -6.20
C GLN A 64 2.38 -11.83 -5.60
N VAL A 65 1.55 -11.23 -6.46
CA VAL A 65 0.30 -10.58 -6.05
C VAL A 65 -0.86 -11.21 -6.81
N HIS A 66 -1.81 -11.76 -6.05
CA HIS A 66 -3.06 -12.26 -6.57
C HIS A 66 -4.19 -11.34 -6.10
N SER A 67 -4.87 -10.69 -7.04
CA SER A 67 -6.01 -9.84 -6.73
C SER A 67 -7.31 -10.63 -6.90
N PHE A 68 -8.11 -10.69 -5.85
CA PHE A 68 -9.46 -11.24 -5.91
C PHE A 68 -10.46 -10.09 -6.04
N ALA A 69 -11.51 -10.30 -6.81
CA ALA A 69 -12.64 -9.38 -6.91
C ALA A 69 -13.87 -10.09 -6.37
N ARG A 70 -14.72 -9.35 -5.65
CA ARG A 70 -16.01 -9.89 -5.19
C ARG A 70 -16.84 -10.22 -6.43
N CYS A 71 -17.51 -11.35 -6.40
CA CYS A 71 -18.44 -11.76 -7.45
C CYS A 71 -19.85 -11.77 -6.85
N HIS A 72 -20.82 -11.24 -7.59
CA HIS A 72 -22.23 -11.38 -7.26
C HIS A 72 -22.65 -12.84 -7.39
N GLN A 73 -23.76 -13.23 -6.74
CA GLN A 73 -24.27 -14.61 -6.78
C GLN A 73 -24.61 -15.09 -8.20
N ASN A 74 -24.80 -14.17 -9.15
CA ASN A 74 -25.06 -14.42 -10.57
C ASN A 74 -23.78 -14.68 -11.41
N GLY A 75 -22.58 -14.63 -10.80
CA GLY A 75 -21.30 -14.81 -11.50
C GLY A 75 -20.72 -13.52 -12.10
N GLU A 76 -21.40 -12.38 -11.98
CA GLU A 76 -20.86 -11.09 -12.42
C GLU A 76 -19.85 -10.55 -11.40
N LEU A 77 -18.76 -9.96 -11.88
CA LEU A 77 -17.83 -9.27 -11.00
C LEU A 77 -18.53 -8.06 -10.38
N ALA A 78 -18.60 -8.01 -9.06
CA ALA A 78 -19.08 -6.83 -8.37
C ALA A 78 -18.14 -5.67 -8.72
N PRO A 79 -18.67 -4.49 -9.08
CA PRO A 79 -17.84 -3.33 -9.32
C PRO A 79 -16.97 -3.14 -8.09
N ARG A 80 -15.65 -3.00 -8.30
CA ARG A 80 -14.77 -2.59 -7.21
C ARG A 80 -15.31 -1.25 -6.74
N GLU A 81 -15.80 -1.19 -5.51
CA GLU A 81 -16.08 0.09 -4.86
C GLU A 81 -14.85 0.96 -5.11
N PRO A 82 -15.01 2.20 -5.61
CA PRO A 82 -13.86 3.04 -5.86
C PRO A 82 -13.13 3.13 -4.53
N LEU A 83 -11.92 2.56 -4.46
CA LEU A 83 -10.99 2.80 -3.35
C LEU A 83 -11.06 4.30 -3.15
N LEU A 84 -11.60 4.76 -2.01
CA LEU A 84 -11.90 6.18 -1.83
C LEU A 84 -10.56 6.93 -2.03
N ARG A 85 -10.36 7.52 -3.21
CA ARG A 85 -9.10 8.17 -3.62
C ARG A 85 -9.09 9.60 -3.11
N GLU A 86 -9.45 9.80 -1.85
CA GLU A 86 -9.42 11.13 -1.25
C GLU A 86 -7.99 11.50 -0.89
N THR A 87 -7.32 12.11 -1.85
CA THR A 87 -6.06 12.83 -1.61
C THR A 87 -6.23 14.26 -2.09
N THR A 88 -7.17 14.98 -1.52
CA THR A 88 -7.14 16.44 -1.51
C THR A 88 -7.69 16.92 -0.17
N LEU A 89 -6.81 17.03 0.81
CA LEU A 89 -7.04 17.90 1.96
C LEU A 89 -6.51 19.28 1.56
N THR A 90 -7.31 20.05 0.81
CA THR A 90 -7.02 21.48 0.61
C THR A 90 -7.19 22.15 1.96
N ARG A 91 -6.07 22.33 2.68
CA ARG A 91 -6.00 23.32 3.76
C ARG A 91 -6.14 24.69 3.09
N SER A 92 -7.32 25.30 3.19
CA SER A 92 -7.48 26.73 2.91
C SER A 92 -6.84 27.51 4.06
N GLU A 93 -5.51 27.66 4.01
CA GLU A 93 -4.85 28.72 4.79
C GLU A 93 -5.13 30.04 4.07
N GLN A 94 -6.21 30.69 4.48
CA GLN A 94 -6.37 32.13 4.29
C GLN A 94 -5.37 32.80 5.22
N TRP A 95 -4.26 33.29 4.67
CA TRP A 95 -3.42 34.27 5.36
C TRP A 95 -4.14 35.61 5.27
N GLU A 96 -4.82 36.03 6.34
CA GLU A 96 -5.16 37.43 6.51
C GLU A 96 -3.89 38.18 6.91
N GLU A 97 -3.31 38.85 5.92
CA GLU A 97 -2.21 39.80 6.10
C GLU A 97 -2.78 41.02 6.84
N GLY A 98 -2.69 40.97 8.17
CA GLY A 98 -3.00 42.08 9.05
C GLY A 98 -2.03 43.24 8.81
N GLN A 99 -2.63 44.41 8.55
CA GLN A 99 -2.01 45.74 8.53
C GLN A 99 -1.32 46.08 9.84
#